data_AF-A0A537S1I0-F1
#
_entry.id   AF-A0A537S1I0-F1
#
_cell.length_a   1.000
_cell.length_b   1.000
_cell.length_c   1.000
_cell.angle_alpha   90.00
_cell.angle_beta   90.00
_cell.angle_gamma   90.00
#
_symmetry.space_group_name_H-M   'P 1'
#
loop_
_entity.id
_entity.type
_entity.pdbx_description
1 polymer ?
#
loop_
_entity_poly.entity_id
_entity_poly.type
_entity_poly.pdbx_seq_one_letter_code
_entity_poly.pdbx_strand_id
1 'polypeptide(L)'
;MRGGVRGFRIFLACLVLGVAAIAGIGSLTEAVLAGIRADARLLLGGDVSVHLTYRSANDPERRFLADSGMLSEVAKLRSMARSIDATKRSLIELQAVDDAYPLYGQVALKPSLPLEQALTDQGGTFGAVAEAAVANRLGVSLGERFRIGDTELELRAIIERQPDAAFGALAFGPRVIVSQAALAATGLIRPGALVNYEYRLKLPPGVEADNWTRQARAAFPDGGWQIRSSADASPGLQRFIERVGFFLDLAGITALLVGGIGIGNAVAGYVASKTAAIATLKCLGASTRLIFATYLIQILAL
;
A
#
# COMPACT_ATOMS: atom_id res chain seq x y z
N MET A 1 16.96 45.39 -34.87
CA MET A 1 16.60 44.77 -33.56
C MET A 1 15.90 43.40 -33.68
N ARG A 2 16.12 42.59 -34.74
CA ARG A 2 15.34 41.33 -34.96
C ARG A 2 16.13 40.01 -34.84
N GLY A 3 17.42 40.03 -34.48
CA GLY A 3 18.30 38.86 -34.61
C GLY A 3 18.51 37.95 -33.39
N GLY A 4 18.13 38.38 -32.17
CA GLY A 4 18.52 37.66 -30.93
C GLY A 4 17.47 36.73 -30.32
N VAL A 5 16.19 36.92 -30.65
CA VAL A 5 15.06 36.31 -29.90
C VAL A 5 14.88 34.81 -30.19
N ARG A 6 15.39 34.33 -31.34
CA ARG A 6 15.13 32.95 -31.80
C ARG A 6 15.98 31.90 -31.08
N GLY A 7 17.26 32.20 -30.81
CA GLY A 7 18.14 31.31 -30.03
C GLY A 7 17.78 31.29 -28.55
N PHE A 8 17.29 32.41 -28.02
CA PHE A 8 16.90 32.53 -26.63
C PHE A 8 15.61 31.75 -26.28
N ARG A 9 14.63 31.67 -27.21
CA ARG A 9 13.44 30.83 -27.02
C ARG A 9 13.77 29.34 -26.85
N ILE A 10 14.79 28.85 -27.54
CA ILE A 10 15.26 27.47 -27.43
C ILE A 10 15.88 27.25 -26.04
N PHE A 11 16.66 28.22 -25.56
CA PHE A 11 17.22 28.22 -24.21
C PHE A 11 16.13 28.17 -23.12
N LEU A 12 15.17 29.09 -23.16
CA LEU A 12 14.10 29.16 -22.16
C LEU A 12 13.25 27.89 -22.19
N ALA A 13 12.95 27.37 -23.38
CA ALA A 13 12.24 26.11 -23.54
C ALA A 13 13.01 24.93 -22.92
N CYS A 14 14.33 24.88 -23.08
CA CYS A 14 15.16 23.81 -22.52
C CYS A 14 15.27 23.89 -20.99
N LEU A 15 15.39 25.10 -20.43
CA LEU A 15 15.40 25.31 -18.98
C LEU A 15 14.05 24.91 -18.35
N VAL A 16 12.94 25.39 -18.93
CA VAL A 16 11.59 25.05 -18.48
C VAL A 16 11.37 23.54 -18.58
N LEU A 17 11.79 22.91 -19.67
CA LEU A 17 11.64 21.46 -19.86
C LEU A 17 12.47 20.66 -18.84
N GLY A 18 13.70 21.08 -18.52
CA GLY A 18 14.53 20.44 -17.50
C GLY A 18 13.94 20.54 -16.10
N VAL A 19 13.52 21.74 -15.68
CA VAL A 19 12.88 21.95 -14.37
C VAL A 19 11.54 21.23 -14.28
N ALA A 20 10.72 21.29 -15.33
CA ALA A 20 9.44 20.59 -15.40
C ALA A 20 9.62 19.07 -15.35
N ALA A 21 10.65 18.52 -15.98
CA ALA A 21 10.94 17.09 -15.92
C ALA A 21 11.29 16.65 -14.49
N ILE A 22 12.16 17.37 -13.79
CA ILE A 22 12.56 17.05 -12.39
C ILE A 22 11.35 17.15 -11.46
N ALA A 23 10.58 18.24 -11.54
CA ALA A 23 9.39 18.42 -10.71
C ALA A 23 8.32 17.36 -11.01
N GLY A 24 8.13 17.02 -12.28
CA GLY A 24 7.19 15.99 -12.73
C GLY A 24 7.55 14.59 -12.24
N ILE A 25 8.84 14.22 -12.28
CA ILE A 25 9.34 12.95 -11.75
C ILE A 25 9.10 12.87 -10.24
N GLY A 26 9.49 13.90 -9.47
CA GLY A 26 9.28 13.91 -8.02
C GLY A 26 7.80 13.77 -7.65
N SER A 27 6.93 14.51 -8.33
CA SER A 27 5.48 14.45 -8.12
C SER A 27 4.91 13.07 -8.47
N LEU A 28 5.38 12.45 -9.56
CA LEU A 28 4.97 11.11 -9.95
C LEU A 28 5.41 10.07 -8.91
N THR A 29 6.65 10.15 -8.43
CA THR A 29 7.16 9.25 -7.40
C THR A 29 6.34 9.34 -6.11
N GLU A 30 6.05 10.55 -5.63
CA GLU A 30 5.20 10.75 -4.46
C GLU A 30 3.79 10.21 -4.65
N ALA A 31 3.17 10.49 -5.81
CA ALA A 31 1.83 10.00 -6.13
C ALA A 31 1.77 8.47 -6.17
N VAL A 32 2.76 7.81 -6.77
CA VAL A 32 2.85 6.35 -6.81
C VAL A 32 3.05 5.77 -5.40
N LEU A 33 3.94 6.35 -4.60
CA LEU A 33 4.15 5.92 -3.21
C LEU A 33 2.88 6.10 -2.37
N ALA A 34 2.16 7.20 -2.55
CA ALA A 34 0.89 7.45 -1.88
C ALA A 34 -0.19 6.44 -2.29
N GLY A 35 -0.29 6.12 -3.58
CA GLY A 35 -1.20 5.08 -4.09
C GLY A 35 -0.89 3.71 -3.50
N ILE A 36 0.39 3.32 -3.46
CA ILE A 36 0.82 2.05 -2.85
C ILE A 36 0.49 2.00 -1.36
N ARG A 37 0.65 3.10 -0.62
CA ARG A 37 0.28 3.15 0.81
C ARG A 37 -1.24 3.04 1.00
N ALA A 38 -2.02 3.65 0.12
CA ALA A 38 -3.49 3.53 0.15
C ALA A 38 -3.93 2.08 -0.10
N ASP A 39 -3.36 1.43 -1.10
CA ASP A 39 -3.62 0.02 -1.39
C ASP A 39 -3.08 -0.89 -0.29
N ALA A 40 -1.94 -0.55 0.32
CA ALA A 40 -1.34 -1.33 1.40
C ALA A 40 -2.24 -1.48 2.62
N ARG A 41 -3.00 -0.43 2.99
CA ARG A 41 -4.00 -0.51 4.08
C ARG A 41 -5.13 -1.48 3.76
N LEU A 42 -5.58 -1.48 2.51
CA LEU A 42 -6.62 -2.40 2.04
C LEU A 42 -6.09 -3.84 2.02
N LEU A 43 -4.87 -4.05 1.54
CA LEU A 43 -4.22 -5.37 1.48
C LEU A 43 -3.89 -5.92 2.87
N LEU A 44 -3.43 -5.07 3.80
CA LEU A 44 -3.18 -5.44 5.20
C LEU A 44 -4.48 -5.64 5.99
N GLY A 45 -5.57 -5.02 5.54
CA GLY A 45 -6.86 -4.99 6.23
C GLY A 45 -6.89 -4.06 7.45
N GLY A 46 -5.93 -3.15 7.57
CA GLY A 46 -5.71 -2.26 8.71
C GLY A 46 -4.57 -1.26 8.44
N ASP A 47 -4.41 -0.25 9.30
CA ASP A 47 -3.21 0.60 9.32
C ASP A 47 -2.01 -0.16 9.88
N VAL A 48 -2.28 -1.05 10.84
CA VAL A 48 -1.33 -1.97 11.46
C VAL A 48 -2.00 -3.34 11.61
N SER A 49 -1.24 -4.41 11.43
CA SER A 49 -1.62 -5.76 11.82
C SER A 49 -0.65 -6.33 12.86
N VAL A 50 -1.19 -6.99 13.87
CA VAL A 50 -0.44 -7.72 14.89
C VAL A 50 -0.76 -9.19 14.74
N HIS A 51 0.27 -9.99 14.48
CA HIS A 51 0.12 -11.44 14.33
C HIS A 51 0.65 -12.18 15.55
N LEU A 52 -0.14 -13.15 15.98
CA LEU A 52 0.09 -14.00 17.12
C LEU A 52 -0.17 -15.45 16.71
N THR A 53 0.86 -16.28 16.72
CA THR A 53 0.74 -17.70 16.39
C THR A 53 0.56 -18.53 17.67
N TYR A 54 -0.30 -19.55 17.62
CA TYR A 54 -0.64 -20.49 18.70
C TYR A 54 -1.42 -19.93 19.89
N ARG A 55 -1.59 -18.61 20.02
CA ARG A 55 -2.32 -17.99 21.14
C ARG A 55 -3.08 -16.75 20.69
N SER A 56 -4.19 -16.46 21.34
CA SER A 56 -4.82 -15.15 21.28
C SER A 56 -4.04 -14.12 22.12
N ALA A 57 -4.36 -12.84 21.91
CA ALA A 57 -3.88 -11.77 22.78
C ALA A 57 -4.39 -11.97 24.22
N ASN A 58 -3.53 -11.72 25.21
CA ASN A 58 -3.95 -11.72 26.61
C ASN A 58 -4.76 -10.44 26.94
N ASP A 59 -5.35 -10.35 28.13
CA ASP A 59 -6.22 -9.21 28.49
C ASP A 59 -5.52 -7.84 28.42
N PRO A 60 -4.30 -7.64 29.00
CA PRO A 60 -3.56 -6.39 28.85
C PRO A 60 -3.27 -6.02 27.40
N GLU A 61 -2.86 -7.00 26.62
CA GLU A 61 -2.54 -6.87 25.20
C GLU A 61 -3.78 -6.48 24.39
N ARG A 62 -4.90 -7.18 24.59
CA ARG A 62 -6.17 -6.91 23.89
C ARG A 62 -6.73 -5.53 24.25
N ARG A 63 -6.61 -5.11 25.51
CA ARG A 63 -6.97 -3.75 25.94
C ARG A 63 -6.12 -2.70 25.26
N PHE A 64 -4.80 -2.87 25.24
CA PHE A 64 -3.90 -1.95 24.53
C PHE A 64 -4.28 -1.79 23.05
N LEU A 65 -4.61 -2.90 22.37
CA LEU A 65 -5.04 -2.88 20.97
C LEU A 65 -6.39 -2.17 20.80
N ALA A 66 -7.36 -2.45 21.68
CA ALA A 66 -8.69 -1.84 21.65
C ALA A 66 -8.65 -0.33 21.97
N ASP A 67 -7.79 0.10 22.90
CA ASP A 67 -7.64 1.51 23.28
C ASP A 67 -6.93 2.33 22.17
N SER A 68 -6.23 1.66 21.26
CA SER A 68 -5.46 2.29 20.19
C SER A 68 -6.30 2.70 18.97
N GLY A 69 -7.53 2.21 18.84
CA GLY A 69 -8.39 2.51 17.69
C GLY A 69 -9.47 1.46 17.44
N MET A 70 -9.97 1.39 16.21
CA MET A 70 -10.94 0.36 15.84
C MET A 70 -10.21 -0.96 15.58
N LEU A 71 -10.54 -1.97 16.38
CA LEU A 71 -9.93 -3.29 16.38
C LEU A 71 -10.82 -4.29 15.64
N SER A 72 -10.23 -5.11 14.78
CA SER A 72 -10.86 -6.32 14.23
C SER A 72 -9.97 -7.53 14.48
N GLU A 73 -10.55 -8.60 14.99
CA GLU A 73 -9.89 -9.87 15.28
C GLU A 73 -10.23 -10.94 14.22
N VAL A 74 -9.20 -11.48 13.60
CA VAL A 74 -9.29 -12.56 12.62
C VAL A 74 -8.48 -13.76 13.11
N ALA A 75 -9.07 -14.95 13.12
CA ALA A 75 -8.34 -16.18 13.42
C ALA A 75 -8.24 -17.04 12.16
N LYS A 76 -7.02 -17.35 11.73
CA LYS A 76 -6.73 -18.19 10.55
C LYS A 76 -6.13 -19.51 10.97
N LEU A 77 -6.68 -20.60 10.43
CA LEU A 77 -6.14 -21.94 10.63
C LEU A 77 -6.41 -22.81 9.41
N ARG A 78 -5.63 -23.88 9.26
CA ARG A 78 -5.85 -24.88 8.21
C ARG A 78 -6.73 -25.99 8.77
N SER A 79 -7.74 -26.38 8.00
CA SER A 79 -8.66 -27.44 8.40
C SER A 79 -9.18 -28.22 7.20
N MET A 80 -9.92 -29.29 7.49
CA MET A 80 -10.54 -30.15 6.50
C MET A 80 -12.05 -29.93 6.51
N ALA A 81 -12.57 -29.38 5.42
CA ALA A 81 -14.00 -29.36 5.16
C ALA A 81 -14.42 -30.70 4.56
N ARG A 82 -15.62 -31.18 4.92
CA ARG A 82 -16.16 -32.46 4.48
C ARG A 82 -17.64 -32.29 4.12
N SER A 83 -18.11 -33.05 3.14
CA SER A 83 -19.55 -33.18 2.88
C SER A 83 -20.25 -33.87 4.06
N ILE A 84 -21.57 -33.70 4.20
CA ILE A 84 -22.35 -34.27 5.32
C ILE A 84 -22.28 -35.80 5.35
N ASP A 85 -22.26 -36.44 4.18
CA ASP A 85 -22.06 -37.88 3.99
C ASP A 85 -20.60 -38.34 4.19
N ALA A 86 -19.67 -37.41 4.46
CA ALA A 86 -18.24 -37.60 4.64
C ALA A 86 -17.47 -38.25 3.47
N THR A 87 -18.08 -38.33 2.28
CA THR A 87 -17.48 -38.94 1.08
C THR A 87 -16.46 -38.03 0.40
N LYS A 88 -16.71 -36.72 0.42
CA LYS A 88 -15.85 -35.70 -0.20
C LYS A 88 -15.18 -34.86 0.86
N ARG A 89 -13.92 -34.49 0.61
CA ARG A 89 -13.08 -33.73 1.54
C ARG A 89 -12.26 -32.69 0.79
N SER A 90 -12.12 -31.50 1.35
CA SER A 90 -11.23 -30.47 0.82
C SER A 90 -10.42 -29.84 1.94
N LEU A 91 -9.10 -29.76 1.74
CA LEU A 91 -8.24 -28.93 2.56
C LEU A 91 -8.64 -27.47 2.32
N ILE A 92 -8.86 -26.73 3.40
CA ILE A 92 -9.30 -25.34 3.37
C ILE A 92 -8.45 -24.49 4.31
N GLU A 93 -8.40 -23.20 3.99
CA GLU A 93 -7.97 -22.18 4.94
C GLU A 93 -9.22 -21.58 5.58
N LEU A 94 -9.42 -21.87 6.87
CA LEU A 94 -10.53 -21.36 7.64
C LEU A 94 -10.14 -20.01 8.24
N GLN A 95 -10.93 -18.99 7.93
CA GLN A 95 -10.79 -17.65 8.46
C GLN A 95 -12.03 -17.32 9.30
N ALA A 96 -11.86 -17.20 10.61
CA ALA A 96 -12.90 -16.73 11.49
C ALA A 96 -12.76 -15.21 11.68
N VAL A 97 -13.87 -14.50 11.55
CA VAL A 97 -13.90 -13.03 11.62
C VAL A 97 -14.89 -12.55 12.66
N ASP A 98 -14.62 -11.38 13.22
CA ASP A 98 -15.53 -10.65 14.09
C ASP A 98 -16.45 -9.72 13.30
N ASP A 99 -17.35 -9.03 14.00
CA ASP A 99 -18.35 -8.14 13.40
C ASP A 99 -17.73 -6.85 12.83
N ALA A 100 -16.51 -6.49 13.28
CA ALA A 100 -15.78 -5.33 12.79
C ALA A 100 -15.09 -5.57 11.43
N TYR A 101 -15.01 -6.83 10.99
CA TYR A 101 -14.36 -7.20 9.76
C TYR A 101 -15.27 -7.00 8.52
N PRO A 102 -14.75 -6.46 7.39
CA PRO A 102 -13.41 -5.89 7.21
C PRO A 102 -13.34 -4.41 7.64
N LEU A 103 -12.22 -3.98 8.23
CA LEU A 103 -12.00 -2.56 8.60
C LEU A 103 -11.84 -1.64 7.38
N TYR A 104 -11.31 -2.18 6.29
CA TYR A 104 -11.06 -1.49 5.02
C TYR A 104 -11.53 -2.35 3.85
N GLY A 105 -12.19 -1.72 2.87
CA GLY A 105 -12.78 -2.41 1.73
C GLY A 105 -14.07 -3.15 2.09
N GLN A 106 -14.52 -4.03 1.18
CA GLN A 106 -15.73 -4.85 1.36
C GLN A 106 -15.49 -6.22 0.73
N VAL A 107 -16.05 -7.26 1.35
CA VAL A 107 -16.07 -8.61 0.77
C VAL A 107 -17.23 -8.67 -0.23
N ALA A 108 -16.93 -8.99 -1.49
CA ALA A 108 -17.94 -9.22 -2.51
C ALA A 108 -18.35 -10.69 -2.50
N LEU A 109 -19.66 -10.91 -2.36
CA LEU A 109 -20.27 -12.23 -2.24
C LEU A 109 -21.25 -12.49 -3.39
N LYS A 110 -21.43 -13.77 -3.72
CA LYS A 110 -22.45 -14.24 -4.66
C LYS A 110 -23.33 -15.33 -3.99
N PRO A 111 -24.64 -15.10 -3.80
CA PRO A 111 -25.40 -13.88 -4.11
C PRO A 111 -24.89 -12.66 -3.33
N SER A 112 -25.25 -11.46 -3.80
CA SER A 112 -24.84 -10.21 -3.15
C SER A 112 -25.63 -10.01 -1.86
N LEU A 113 -24.97 -10.22 -0.72
CA LEU A 113 -25.48 -9.91 0.62
C LEU A 113 -24.35 -9.40 1.52
N PRO A 114 -24.65 -8.67 2.60
CA PRO A 114 -23.67 -8.29 3.61
C PRO A 114 -23.01 -9.52 4.25
N LEU A 115 -21.70 -9.46 4.49
CA LEU A 115 -20.94 -10.56 5.10
C LEU A 115 -21.51 -10.95 6.46
N GLU A 116 -21.88 -9.97 7.30
CA GLU A 116 -22.47 -10.20 8.62
C GLU A 116 -23.71 -11.10 8.54
N GLN A 117 -24.63 -10.81 7.60
CA GLN A 117 -25.82 -11.61 7.35
C GLN A 117 -25.49 -13.02 6.83
N ALA A 118 -24.44 -13.14 6.02
CA ALA A 118 -23.98 -14.42 5.49
C ALA A 118 -23.41 -15.35 6.59
N LEU A 119 -22.88 -14.78 7.67
CA LEU A 119 -22.23 -15.51 8.76
C LEU A 119 -23.10 -15.69 10.01
N THR A 120 -24.24 -15.00 10.09
CA THR A 120 -25.13 -15.03 11.25
C THR A 120 -25.62 -16.45 11.56
N ASP A 121 -25.82 -16.80 12.83
CA ASP A 121 -26.53 -18.02 13.19
C ASP A 121 -28.04 -17.88 12.88
N GLN A 122 -28.58 -18.80 12.06
CA GLN A 122 -30.02 -18.88 11.81
C GLN A 122 -30.55 -20.22 12.32
N GLY A 123 -31.13 -20.21 13.51
CA GLY A 123 -31.78 -21.38 14.09
C GLY A 123 -30.81 -22.50 14.50
N GLY A 124 -29.60 -22.16 14.97
CA GLY A 124 -28.58 -23.10 15.42
C GLY A 124 -27.68 -23.62 14.29
N THR A 125 -27.76 -23.01 13.10
CA THR A 125 -26.87 -23.31 11.98
C THR A 125 -26.11 -22.05 11.60
N PHE A 126 -24.81 -22.07 11.84
CA PHE A 126 -23.91 -20.98 11.46
C PHE A 126 -23.77 -20.93 9.93
N GLY A 127 -23.83 -19.72 9.39
CA GLY A 127 -23.54 -19.48 7.99
C GLY A 127 -22.04 -19.48 7.71
N ALA A 128 -21.65 -19.96 6.54
CA ALA A 128 -20.29 -19.89 6.03
C ALA A 128 -20.30 -19.35 4.59
N VAL A 129 -19.26 -18.61 4.25
CA VAL A 129 -19.00 -18.20 2.86
C VAL A 129 -17.69 -18.82 2.42
N ALA A 130 -17.63 -19.32 1.19
CA ALA A 130 -16.47 -20.06 0.70
C ALA A 130 -16.11 -19.68 -0.72
N GLU A 131 -14.86 -19.91 -1.11
CA GLU A 131 -14.51 -19.84 -2.53
C GLU A 131 -15.21 -20.97 -3.32
N ALA A 132 -15.50 -20.71 -4.60
CA ALA A 132 -16.18 -21.67 -5.48
C ALA A 132 -15.48 -23.05 -5.53
N ALA A 133 -14.15 -23.08 -5.36
CA ALA A 133 -13.38 -24.30 -5.33
C ALA A 133 -13.77 -25.23 -4.16
N VAL A 134 -14.18 -24.70 -2.99
CA VAL A 134 -14.65 -25.50 -1.86
C VAL A 134 -15.97 -26.17 -2.23
N ALA A 135 -16.93 -25.39 -2.73
CA ALA A 135 -18.24 -25.86 -3.15
C ALA A 135 -18.12 -26.99 -4.19
N ASN A 136 -17.29 -26.78 -5.22
CA ASN A 136 -17.06 -27.76 -6.28
C ASN A 136 -16.42 -29.06 -5.77
N ARG A 137 -15.42 -28.97 -4.88
CA ARG A 137 -14.73 -30.16 -4.33
C ARG A 137 -15.61 -30.97 -3.39
N LEU A 138 -16.43 -30.31 -2.59
CA LEU A 138 -17.39 -30.97 -1.70
C LEU A 138 -18.67 -31.38 -2.44
N GLY A 139 -18.90 -30.85 -3.63
CA GLY A 139 -20.13 -31.05 -4.39
C GLY A 139 -21.36 -30.51 -3.67
N VAL A 140 -21.21 -29.36 -2.99
CA VAL A 140 -22.28 -28.69 -2.26
C VAL A 140 -22.72 -27.42 -2.98
N SER A 141 -24.02 -27.15 -2.95
CA SER A 141 -24.64 -25.96 -3.53
C SER A 141 -24.93 -24.89 -2.47
N LEU A 142 -25.30 -23.69 -2.90
CA LEU A 142 -25.77 -22.64 -1.99
C LEU A 142 -27.00 -23.11 -1.22
N GLY A 143 -27.02 -22.86 0.09
CA GLY A 143 -28.06 -23.33 1.03
C GLY A 143 -27.84 -24.76 1.54
N GLU A 144 -26.88 -25.51 0.98
CA GLU A 144 -26.55 -26.83 1.49
C GLU A 144 -25.53 -26.78 2.63
N ARG A 145 -25.56 -27.83 3.46
CA ARG A 145 -24.70 -27.95 4.63
C ARG A 145 -23.44 -28.75 4.31
N PHE A 146 -22.38 -28.42 5.02
CA PHE A 146 -21.12 -29.16 5.04
C PHE A 146 -20.52 -29.08 6.44
N ARG A 147 -19.54 -29.93 6.73
CA ARG A 147 -18.95 -30.04 8.07
C ARG A 147 -17.53 -29.53 8.10
N ILE A 148 -17.21 -28.71 9.10
CA ILE A 148 -15.86 -28.30 9.46
C ILE A 148 -15.64 -28.62 10.93
N GLY A 149 -14.60 -29.39 11.25
CA GLY A 149 -14.41 -29.90 12.61
C GLY A 149 -15.63 -30.71 13.04
N ASP A 150 -16.23 -30.31 14.16
CA ASP A 150 -17.39 -30.94 14.77
C ASP A 150 -18.72 -30.20 14.48
N THR A 151 -18.70 -29.12 13.69
CA THR A 151 -19.88 -28.28 13.41
C THR A 151 -20.34 -28.39 11.96
N GLU A 152 -21.66 -28.44 11.78
CA GLU A 152 -22.30 -28.27 10.48
C GLU A 152 -22.53 -26.79 10.17
N LEU A 153 -22.10 -26.39 8.99
CA LEU A 153 -22.18 -25.03 8.48
C LEU A 153 -22.98 -25.02 7.18
N GLU A 154 -23.72 -23.96 6.96
CA GLU A 154 -24.47 -23.76 5.71
C GLU A 154 -23.69 -22.87 4.75
N LEU A 155 -23.50 -23.31 3.50
CA LEU A 155 -22.86 -22.50 2.48
C LEU A 155 -23.85 -21.44 1.98
N ARG A 156 -23.75 -20.21 2.47
CA ARG A 156 -24.70 -19.13 2.12
C ARG A 156 -24.28 -18.26 0.95
N ALA A 157 -22.98 -18.14 0.72
CA ALA A 157 -22.47 -17.37 -0.41
C ALA A 157 -21.11 -17.86 -0.89
N ILE A 158 -20.81 -17.56 -2.15
CA ILE A 158 -19.50 -17.73 -2.76
C ILE A 158 -18.72 -16.42 -2.65
N ILE A 159 -17.45 -16.50 -2.25
CA ILE A 159 -16.54 -15.36 -2.20
C ILE A 159 -16.10 -15.02 -3.64
N GLU A 160 -16.43 -13.83 -4.12
CA GLU A 160 -15.95 -13.31 -5.42
C GLU A 160 -14.71 -12.42 -5.26
N ARG A 161 -14.67 -11.62 -4.20
CA ARG A 161 -13.54 -10.75 -3.89
C ARG A 161 -13.40 -10.56 -2.39
N GLN A 162 -12.18 -10.67 -1.90
CA GLN A 162 -11.80 -10.38 -0.51
C GLN A 162 -10.69 -9.31 -0.52
N PRO A 163 -10.82 -8.20 0.24
CA PRO A 163 -9.90 -7.06 0.16
C PRO A 163 -8.47 -7.40 0.62
N ASP A 164 -8.34 -8.26 1.62
CA ASP A 164 -7.08 -8.65 2.28
C ASP A 164 -6.54 -10.01 1.81
N ALA A 165 -7.03 -10.53 0.68
CA ALA A 165 -6.67 -11.86 0.20
C ALA A 165 -5.16 -12.02 -0.08
N ALA A 166 -4.46 -10.94 -0.41
CA ALA A 166 -3.04 -10.96 -0.75
C ALA A 166 -2.09 -11.15 0.45
N PHE A 167 -2.56 -10.88 1.68
CA PHE A 167 -1.74 -10.99 2.89
C PHE A 167 -1.91 -12.35 3.57
N GLY A 168 -1.07 -13.30 3.13
CA GLY A 168 -0.92 -14.62 3.73
C GLY A 168 0.24 -15.36 3.06
N ALA A 169 1.24 -15.77 3.83
CA ALA A 169 2.37 -16.54 3.31
C ALA A 169 1.89 -17.93 2.87
N LEU A 170 1.85 -18.18 1.55
CA LEU A 170 1.40 -19.42 0.90
C LEU A 170 -0.02 -19.83 1.30
N ALA A 171 -1.02 -19.58 0.46
CA ALA A 171 -2.34 -20.19 0.62
C ALA A 171 -2.26 -21.69 0.28
N PHE A 172 -2.57 -22.57 1.24
CA PHE A 172 -2.51 -24.03 1.06
C PHE A 172 -3.85 -24.67 0.68
N GLY A 173 -4.91 -23.87 0.56
CA GLY A 173 -6.23 -24.32 0.16
C GLY A 173 -7.17 -23.15 -0.11
N PRO A 174 -8.30 -23.41 -0.78
CA PRO A 174 -9.35 -22.41 -0.96
C PRO A 174 -9.94 -21.98 0.39
N ARG A 175 -10.38 -20.73 0.46
CA ARG A 175 -10.80 -20.10 1.72
C ARG A 175 -12.25 -20.38 2.09
N VAL A 176 -12.49 -20.45 3.38
CA VAL A 176 -13.82 -20.41 4.01
C VAL A 176 -13.81 -19.38 5.12
N ILE A 177 -14.76 -18.45 5.09
CA ILE A 177 -14.96 -17.46 6.15
C ILE A 177 -16.15 -17.88 7.00
N VAL A 178 -15.96 -17.81 8.33
CA VAL A 178 -16.97 -18.10 9.36
C VAL A 178 -16.93 -17.02 10.44
N SER A 179 -17.94 -16.97 11.32
CA SER A 179 -17.87 -16.10 12.51
C SER A 179 -16.94 -16.69 13.59
N GLN A 180 -16.44 -15.85 14.50
CA GLN A 180 -15.68 -16.32 15.68
C GLN A 180 -16.48 -17.33 16.52
N ALA A 181 -17.79 -17.12 16.66
CA ALA A 181 -18.69 -18.05 17.36
C ALA A 181 -18.75 -19.43 16.67
N ALA A 182 -18.83 -19.44 15.34
CA ALA A 182 -18.80 -20.68 14.56
C ALA A 182 -17.44 -21.40 14.72
N LEU A 183 -16.33 -20.67 14.72
CA LEU A 183 -15.00 -21.26 14.97
C LEU A 183 -14.93 -21.92 16.35
N ALA A 184 -15.43 -21.26 17.39
CA ALA A 184 -15.47 -21.83 18.73
C ALA A 184 -16.30 -23.13 18.77
N ALA A 185 -17.43 -23.17 18.05
CA ALA A 185 -18.28 -24.36 17.94
C ALA A 185 -17.57 -25.53 17.23
N THR A 186 -16.68 -25.26 16.26
CA THR A 186 -16.02 -26.32 15.46
C THR A 186 -15.11 -27.26 16.26
N GLY A 187 -14.72 -26.89 17.49
CA GLY A 187 -13.78 -27.68 18.30
C GLY A 187 -12.36 -27.75 17.73
N LEU A 188 -12.03 -26.91 16.74
CA LEU A 188 -10.72 -26.92 16.08
C LEU A 188 -9.61 -26.27 16.91
N ILE A 189 -9.96 -25.31 17.78
CA ILE A 189 -9.01 -24.68 18.70
C ILE A 189 -8.76 -25.65 19.86
N ARG A 190 -7.67 -26.41 19.76
CA ARG A 190 -7.19 -27.35 20.78
C ARG A 190 -5.72 -27.09 21.07
N PRO A 191 -5.18 -27.51 22.23
CA PRO A 191 -3.75 -27.45 22.48
C PRO A 191 -2.96 -28.09 21.33
N GLY A 192 -2.03 -27.35 20.73
CA GLY A 192 -1.25 -27.76 19.56
C GLY A 192 -1.84 -27.39 18.20
N ALA A 193 -3.04 -26.79 18.14
CA ALA A 193 -3.59 -26.25 16.89
C ALA A 193 -2.75 -25.04 16.41
N LEU A 194 -2.29 -25.09 15.16
CA LEU A 194 -1.63 -23.96 14.51
C LEU A 194 -2.68 -22.94 14.05
N VAL A 195 -3.12 -22.11 15.01
CA VAL A 195 -3.97 -20.95 14.76
C VAL A 195 -3.11 -19.69 14.72
N ASN A 196 -3.36 -18.84 13.73
CA ASN A 196 -2.77 -17.52 13.61
C ASN A 196 -3.87 -16.50 13.90
N TYR A 197 -3.73 -15.80 15.01
CA TYR A 197 -4.56 -14.66 15.34
C TYR A 197 -3.95 -13.41 14.70
N GLU A 198 -4.76 -12.69 13.94
CA GLU A 198 -4.43 -11.41 13.35
C GLU A 198 -5.34 -10.35 13.95
N TYR A 199 -4.73 -9.39 14.66
CA TYR A 199 -5.41 -8.22 15.18
C TYR A 199 -5.13 -7.05 14.25
N ARG A 200 -6.17 -6.54 13.61
CA ARG A 200 -6.08 -5.43 12.66
C ARG A 200 -6.57 -4.17 13.33
N LEU A 201 -5.82 -3.09 13.16
CA LEU A 201 -6.13 -1.82 13.78
C LEU A 201 -6.30 -0.75 12.73
N LYS A 202 -7.38 0.01 12.87
CA LYS A 202 -7.57 1.29 12.20
C LYS A 202 -7.28 2.39 13.21
N LEU A 203 -6.17 3.09 12.98
CA LEU A 203 -5.66 4.11 13.89
C LEU A 203 -6.43 5.43 13.72
N PRO A 204 -6.61 6.22 14.78
CA PRO A 204 -7.16 7.57 14.69
C PRO A 204 -6.34 8.44 13.72
N PRO A 205 -6.98 9.42 13.05
CA PRO A 205 -6.26 10.35 12.18
C PRO A 205 -5.20 11.11 12.97
N GLY A 206 -3.98 11.18 12.42
CA GLY A 206 -2.83 11.85 13.05
C GLY A 206 -1.89 10.93 13.83
N VAL A 207 -2.25 9.65 14.03
CA VAL A 207 -1.35 8.66 14.62
C VAL A 207 -0.56 7.95 13.52
N GLU A 208 0.76 8.13 13.52
CA GLU A 208 1.66 7.43 12.61
C GLU A 208 1.83 5.95 13.01
N ALA A 209 1.57 5.04 12.07
CA ALA A 209 1.61 3.59 12.27
C ALA A 209 2.97 3.08 12.77
N ASP A 210 4.07 3.69 12.31
CA ASP A 210 5.42 3.31 12.73
C ASP A 210 5.72 3.75 14.16
N ASN A 211 5.18 4.90 14.59
CA ASN A 211 5.31 5.36 15.97
C ASN A 211 4.54 4.43 16.91
N TRP A 212 3.30 4.10 16.55
CA TRP A 212 2.49 3.13 17.27
C TRP A 212 3.20 1.77 17.39
N THR A 213 3.78 1.28 16.28
CA THR A 213 4.51 0.01 16.25
C THR A 213 5.70 0.00 17.22
N ARG A 214 6.45 1.11 17.32
CA ARG A 214 7.55 1.22 18.29
C ARG A 214 7.04 1.24 19.73
N GLN A 215 5.95 1.94 20.02
CA GLN A 215 5.34 1.97 21.34
C GLN A 215 4.82 0.59 21.76
N ALA A 216 4.15 -0.13 20.86
CA ALA A 216 3.66 -1.47 21.10
C ALA A 216 4.81 -2.45 21.41
N ARG A 217 5.92 -2.39 20.65
CA ARG A 217 7.12 -3.20 20.91
C ARG A 217 7.80 -2.87 22.24
N ALA A 218 7.79 -1.60 22.64
CA ALA A 218 8.35 -1.17 23.92
C ALA A 218 7.47 -1.57 25.11
N ALA A 219 6.14 -1.55 24.95
CA ALA A 219 5.18 -1.95 25.98
C ALA A 219 5.15 -3.48 26.21
N PHE A 220 5.33 -4.26 25.13
CA PHE A 220 5.28 -5.73 25.17
C PHE A 220 6.51 -6.38 24.50
N PRO A 221 7.72 -6.21 25.06
CA PRO A 221 8.95 -6.74 24.45
C PRO A 221 8.93 -8.27 24.33
N ASP A 222 8.35 -8.96 25.31
CA ASP A 222 8.26 -10.42 25.36
C ASP A 222 6.92 -10.96 24.83
N GLY A 223 6.10 -10.12 24.17
CA GLY A 223 4.80 -10.51 23.64
C GLY A 223 4.89 -11.58 22.54
N GLY A 224 6.02 -11.70 21.84
CA GLY A 224 6.16 -12.62 20.70
C GLY A 224 5.31 -12.20 19.49
N TRP A 225 4.94 -10.93 19.43
CA TRP A 225 4.05 -10.36 18.42
C TRP A 225 4.80 -9.98 17.16
N GLN A 226 4.29 -10.42 16.01
CA GLN A 226 4.77 -9.93 14.73
C GLN A 226 3.89 -8.78 14.28
N ILE A 227 4.35 -7.56 14.55
CA ILE A 227 3.67 -6.33 14.12
C ILE A 227 4.14 -5.96 12.71
N ARG A 228 3.20 -5.66 11.82
CA ARG A 228 3.43 -5.11 10.48
C ARG A 228 2.62 -3.84 10.29
N SER A 229 3.25 -2.77 9.83
CA SER A 229 2.53 -1.56 9.43
C SER A 229 2.14 -1.62 7.95
N SER A 230 1.21 -0.77 7.53
CA SER A 230 0.91 -0.57 6.11
C SER A 230 2.11 -0.08 5.30
N ALA A 231 3.11 0.56 5.92
CA ALA A 231 4.37 0.88 5.26
C ALA A 231 5.22 -0.38 4.97
N ASP A 232 5.15 -1.38 5.85
CA ASP A 232 5.86 -2.67 5.72
C ASP A 232 5.14 -3.66 4.78
N ALA A 233 4.04 -3.27 4.14
CA ALA A 233 3.25 -4.19 3.33
C ALA A 233 3.98 -4.61 2.04
N SER A 234 4.71 -3.70 1.41
CA SER A 234 5.43 -3.96 0.14
C SER A 234 6.84 -3.38 0.12
N PRO A 235 7.74 -3.75 1.05
CA PRO A 235 9.07 -3.17 1.18
C PRO A 235 9.95 -3.45 -0.05
N GLY A 236 9.70 -4.53 -0.79
CA GLY A 236 10.36 -4.79 -2.07
C GLY A 236 10.01 -3.75 -3.13
N LEU A 237 8.72 -3.46 -3.31
CA LEU A 237 8.23 -2.52 -4.31
C LEU A 237 8.59 -1.07 -3.97
N GLN A 238 8.46 -0.68 -2.70
CA GLN A 238 8.86 0.65 -2.25
C GLN A 238 10.35 0.90 -2.51
N ARG A 239 11.22 -0.04 -2.10
CA ARG A 239 12.67 0.06 -2.34
C ARG A 239 13.07 0.05 -3.82
N PHE A 240 12.25 -0.53 -4.69
CA PHE A 240 12.45 -0.48 -6.13
C PHE A 240 12.10 0.91 -6.68
N ILE A 241 10.95 1.47 -6.30
CA ILE A 241 10.48 2.78 -6.74
C ILE A 241 11.39 3.89 -6.23
N GLU A 242 11.81 3.85 -4.97
CA GLU A 242 12.79 4.79 -4.42
C GLU A 242 14.10 4.76 -5.21
N ARG A 243 14.54 3.57 -5.63
CA ARG A 243 15.74 3.41 -6.48
C ARG A 243 15.55 4.02 -7.86
N VAL A 244 14.40 3.75 -8.50
CA VAL A 244 14.06 4.34 -9.80
C VAL A 244 14.02 5.86 -9.70
N GLY A 245 13.39 6.41 -8.65
CA GLY A 245 13.38 7.84 -8.35
C GLY A 245 14.80 8.41 -8.25
N PHE A 246 15.67 7.77 -7.45
CA PHE A 246 17.07 8.19 -7.32
C PHE A 246 17.84 8.21 -8.65
N PHE A 247 17.67 7.20 -9.51
CA PHE A 247 18.29 7.19 -10.84
C PHE A 247 17.75 8.31 -11.74
N LEU A 248 16.44 8.57 -11.68
CA LEU A 248 15.82 9.65 -12.44
C LEU A 248 16.26 11.02 -11.94
N ASP A 249 16.44 11.20 -10.64
CA ASP A 249 16.98 12.43 -10.04
C ASP A 249 18.42 12.67 -10.50
N LEU A 250 19.28 11.64 -10.45
CA LEU A 250 20.66 11.73 -10.95
C LEU A 250 20.70 12.05 -12.45
N ALA A 251 19.84 11.42 -13.24
CA ALA A 251 19.71 11.71 -14.68
C ALA A 251 19.24 13.16 -14.89
N GLY A 252 18.28 13.64 -14.10
CA GLY A 252 17.77 15.01 -14.12
C GLY A 252 18.83 16.05 -13.78
N ILE A 253 19.60 15.84 -12.72
CA ILE A 253 20.73 16.71 -12.33
C ILE A 253 21.80 16.72 -13.43
N THR A 254 22.09 15.56 -14.03
CA THR A 254 23.06 15.46 -15.14
C THR A 254 22.57 16.23 -16.36
N ALA A 255 21.30 16.10 -16.72
CA ALA A 255 20.69 16.86 -17.81
C ALA A 255 20.70 18.37 -17.54
N LEU A 256 20.45 18.78 -16.29
CA LEU A 256 20.54 20.18 -15.88
C LEU A 256 21.97 20.73 -16.01
N LEU A 257 22.98 19.92 -15.66
CA LEU A 257 24.39 20.28 -15.78
C LEU A 257 24.82 20.44 -17.24
N VAL A 258 24.46 19.47 -18.10
CA VAL A 258 24.71 19.55 -19.55
C VAL A 258 23.97 20.74 -20.16
N GLY A 259 22.74 21.00 -19.73
CA GLY A 259 22.00 22.21 -20.04
C GLY A 259 22.81 23.46 -19.69
N GLY A 260 23.29 23.57 -18.45
CA GLY A 260 24.14 24.65 -17.95
C GLY A 260 25.37 24.93 -18.81
N ILE A 261 26.07 23.89 -19.29
CA ILE A 261 27.21 24.05 -20.20
C ILE A 261 26.77 24.65 -21.54
N GLY A 262 25.64 24.20 -22.08
CA GLY A 262 25.05 24.77 -23.30
C GLY A 262 24.72 26.25 -23.15
N ILE A 263 24.20 26.65 -21.99
CA ILE A 263 23.91 28.06 -21.65
C ILE A 263 25.20 28.89 -21.67
N GLY A 264 26.25 28.40 -20.99
CA GLY A 264 27.55 29.07 -20.94
C GLY A 264 28.12 29.33 -22.34
N ASN A 265 28.05 28.33 -23.22
CA ASN A 265 28.52 28.45 -24.61
C ASN A 265 27.66 29.41 -25.43
N ALA A 266 26.34 29.40 -25.25
CA ALA A 266 25.43 30.32 -25.95
C ALA A 266 25.67 31.78 -25.54
N VAL A 267 25.85 32.04 -24.23
CA VAL A 267 26.17 33.37 -23.71
C VAL A 267 27.55 33.82 -24.19
N ALA A 268 28.56 32.94 -24.14
CA ALA A 268 29.90 33.25 -24.62
C ALA A 268 29.90 33.62 -26.12
N GLY A 269 29.20 32.84 -26.96
CA GLY A 269 29.04 33.15 -28.38
C GLY A 269 28.29 34.46 -28.63
N TYR A 270 27.25 34.75 -27.84
CA TYR A 270 26.52 36.01 -27.92
C TYR A 270 27.41 37.21 -27.59
N VAL A 271 28.15 37.15 -26.48
CA VAL A 271 29.08 38.23 -26.09
C VAL A 271 30.20 38.39 -27.12
N ALA A 272 30.75 37.29 -27.63
CA ALA A 272 31.76 37.32 -28.70
C ALA A 272 31.25 38.03 -29.96
N SER A 273 30.00 37.80 -30.36
CA SER A 273 29.36 38.50 -31.49
C SER A 273 29.18 40.01 -31.25
N LYS A 274 29.20 40.46 -29.99
CA LYS A 274 29.05 41.86 -29.58
C LYS A 274 30.37 42.56 -29.26
N THR A 275 31.50 41.88 -29.40
CA THR A 275 32.84 42.43 -29.10
C THR A 275 33.12 43.76 -29.80
N ALA A 276 32.73 43.90 -31.08
CA ALA A 276 32.92 45.16 -31.81
C ALA A 276 32.08 46.32 -31.22
N ALA A 277 30.83 46.06 -30.83
CA ALA A 277 29.98 47.06 -30.18
C ALA A 277 30.49 47.45 -28.79
N ILE A 278 31.00 46.47 -28.04
CA ILE A 278 31.65 46.69 -26.74
C ILE A 278 32.90 47.57 -26.90
N ALA A 279 33.71 47.33 -27.94
CA ALA A 279 34.88 48.13 -28.24
C ALA A 279 34.50 49.59 -28.55
N THR A 280 33.47 49.83 -29.35
CA THR A 280 32.97 51.19 -29.63
C THR A 280 32.51 51.92 -28.37
N LEU A 281 31.76 51.23 -27.49
CA LEU A 281 31.33 51.80 -26.20
C LEU A 281 32.51 52.12 -25.27
N LYS A 282 33.55 51.27 -25.25
CA LYS A 282 34.79 51.55 -24.51
C LYS A 282 35.53 52.76 -25.07
N CYS A 283 35.61 52.91 -26.39
CA CYS A 283 36.21 54.09 -27.01
C CYS A 283 35.44 55.39 -26.72
N LEU A 284 34.12 55.30 -26.51
CA LEU A 284 33.26 56.40 -26.07
C LEU A 284 33.34 56.70 -24.55
N GLY A 285 34.18 55.98 -23.80
CA GLY A 285 34.40 56.23 -22.37
C GLY A 285 33.48 55.45 -21.42
N ALA A 286 32.71 54.47 -21.91
CA ALA A 286 31.88 53.65 -21.04
C ALA A 286 32.74 52.80 -20.09
N SER A 287 32.40 52.81 -18.80
CA SER A 287 33.11 52.03 -17.79
C SER A 287 32.86 50.53 -17.94
N THR A 288 33.88 49.70 -17.64
CA THR A 288 33.77 48.23 -17.75
C THR A 288 32.64 47.67 -16.86
N ARG A 289 32.39 48.29 -15.69
CA ARG A 289 31.27 47.91 -14.81
C ARG A 289 29.91 48.21 -15.44
N LEU A 290 29.74 49.35 -16.11
CA LEU A 290 28.49 49.71 -16.78
C LEU A 290 28.19 48.77 -17.95
N ILE A 291 29.21 48.41 -18.73
CA ILE A 291 29.07 47.45 -19.83
C ILE A 291 28.69 46.08 -19.28
N PHE A 292 29.41 45.58 -18.26
CA PHE A 292 29.10 44.30 -17.62
C PHE A 292 27.68 44.28 -17.04
N ALA A 293 27.29 45.30 -16.28
CA ALA A 293 25.95 45.40 -15.69
C ALA A 293 24.85 45.43 -16.75
N THR A 294 25.04 46.21 -17.83
CA THR A 294 24.06 46.30 -18.92
C THR A 294 23.85 44.94 -19.60
N TYR A 295 24.94 44.24 -19.96
CA TYR A 295 24.83 42.92 -20.59
C TYR A 295 24.33 41.83 -19.64
N LEU A 296 24.71 41.88 -18.35
CA LEU A 296 24.21 40.97 -17.33
C LEU A 296 22.71 41.14 -17.11
N ILE A 297 22.23 42.38 -16.96
CA ILE A 297 20.80 42.69 -16.84
C ILE A 297 20.07 42.26 -18.11
N GLN A 298 20.65 42.49 -19.29
CA GLN A 298 20.07 42.04 -20.54
C GLN A 298 19.91 40.51 -20.60
N ILE A 299 20.90 39.74 -20.12
CA ILE A 299 20.84 38.28 -20.07
C ILE A 299 19.88 37.76 -19.01
N LEU A 300 19.75 38.45 -17.85
CA LEU A 300 18.84 38.08 -16.77
C LEU A 300 17.38 38.45 -17.04
N ALA A 301 17.14 39.56 -17.74
CA ALA A 301 15.79 40.07 -18.04
C ALA A 301 15.21 39.46 -19.32
N LEU A 302 16.05 38.86 -20.16
CA LEU A 302 15.62 37.95 -21.22
C LEU A 302 15.31 36.60 -20.57
#